data_AF-A0A9E4KJS5-F1
#
_entry.id   AF-A0A9E4KJS5-F1
#
_cell.length_a   1.000
_cell.length_b   1.000
_cell.length_c   1.000
_cell.angle_alpha   90.00
_cell.angle_beta   90.00
_cell.angle_gamma   90.00
#
_symmetry.space_group_name_H-M   'P 1'
#
loop_
_entity.id
_entity.type
_entity.pdbx_description
1 polymer ?
#
loop_
_entity_poly.entity_id
_entity_poly.type
_entity_poly.pdbx_seq_one_letter_code
_entity_poly.pdbx_strand_id
1 'polypeptide(L)'
;MTRLARPSNYVQLLSEAVAASRNTRFWREKLGERPVCTIDDFETLPFASVEEYRAQTFDSVVADPGGIEWIPGPWLGQFPNRVPMAEGPAEAQVRVDLMCEALSRALPDETRGSSALVVVESKRRHFGAEVCSVLVRMGVRAHLITEDATDRMPELHSTFAPDLLVALSSRLHLQTLPDSVTGVVTVLSDAMLEGKRYVDLLIQNELGVLGSRTGPSLYDLNHHTFHIEESPAGTMAVTPYFSRVQPVIRLDTGIDASVLN
;
A
#
# COMPACT_ATOMS: atom_id res chain seq x y z
N MET A 1 -3.09 -17.19 -14.97
CA MET A 1 -3.30 -15.94 -14.23
C MET A 1 -3.59 -14.84 -15.24
N THR A 2 -4.82 -14.37 -15.28
CA THR A 2 -5.22 -13.25 -16.15
C THR A 2 -4.60 -11.99 -15.55
N ARG A 3 -3.68 -11.32 -16.25
CA ARG A 3 -3.37 -9.90 -15.95
C ARG A 3 -4.71 -9.18 -15.88
N LEU A 4 -5.13 -8.70 -14.71
CA LEU A 4 -6.38 -7.96 -14.59
C LEU A 4 -6.29 -6.73 -15.49
N ALA A 5 -7.15 -6.68 -16.51
CA ALA A 5 -7.13 -5.62 -17.51
C ALA A 5 -7.50 -4.28 -16.88
N ARG A 6 -6.98 -3.19 -17.45
CA ARG A 6 -7.39 -1.82 -17.11
C ARG A 6 -8.91 -1.69 -17.17
N PRO A 7 -9.54 -0.86 -16.33
CA PRO A 7 -10.99 -0.68 -16.36
C PRO A 7 -11.42 -0.08 -17.71
N SER A 8 -12.62 -0.42 -18.17
CA SER A 8 -13.12 0.02 -19.49
C SER A 8 -13.25 1.54 -19.61
N ASN A 9 -13.44 2.23 -18.48
CA ASN A 9 -13.53 3.68 -18.36
C ASN A 9 -12.21 4.34 -17.86
N TYR A 10 -11.05 3.70 -18.05
CA TYR A 10 -9.79 4.18 -17.45
C TYR A 10 -9.42 5.63 -17.81
N VAL A 11 -9.67 6.09 -19.03
CA VAL A 11 -9.37 7.49 -19.43
C VAL A 11 -10.25 8.47 -18.64
N GLN A 12 -11.52 8.13 -18.41
CA GLN A 12 -12.41 8.94 -17.59
C GLN A 12 -11.89 9.03 -16.15
N LEU A 13 -11.49 7.89 -15.56
CA LEU A 13 -10.95 7.83 -14.20
C LEU A 13 -9.67 8.67 -14.05
N LEU A 14 -8.78 8.64 -15.05
CA LEU A 14 -7.59 9.50 -15.10
C LEU A 14 -7.97 10.98 -15.21
N SER A 15 -8.92 11.31 -16.08
CA SER A 15 -9.41 12.68 -16.24
C SER A 15 -9.97 13.25 -14.93
N GLU A 16 -10.76 12.46 -14.21
CA GLU A 16 -11.29 12.82 -12.89
C GLU A 16 -10.19 12.98 -11.83
N ALA A 17 -9.18 12.09 -11.81
CA ALA A 17 -8.05 12.22 -10.90
C ALA A 17 -7.25 13.51 -11.17
N VAL A 18 -7.01 13.83 -12.44
CA VAL A 18 -6.32 15.06 -12.86
C VAL A 18 -7.15 16.30 -12.50
N ALA A 19 -8.47 16.26 -12.71
CA ALA A 19 -9.38 17.34 -12.32
C ALA A 19 -9.34 17.59 -10.80
N ALA A 20 -9.40 16.54 -9.98
CA ALA A 20 -9.23 16.67 -8.54
C ALA A 20 -7.87 17.26 -8.17
N SER A 21 -6.80 16.82 -8.85
CA SER A 21 -5.43 17.27 -8.58
C SER A 21 -5.24 18.77 -8.82
N ARG A 22 -5.88 19.34 -9.84
CA ARG A 22 -5.86 20.78 -10.10
C ARG A 22 -6.42 21.64 -8.96
N ASN A 23 -7.20 21.05 -8.05
CA ASN A 23 -7.69 21.75 -6.87
C ASN A 23 -6.64 21.87 -5.76
N THR A 24 -5.57 21.06 -5.80
CA THR A 24 -4.42 21.18 -4.89
C THR A 24 -3.50 22.32 -5.35
N ARG A 25 -2.76 22.96 -4.45
CA ARG A 25 -1.76 23.98 -4.82
C ARG A 25 -0.58 23.34 -5.56
N PHE A 26 -0.08 22.21 -5.06
CA PHE A 26 1.09 21.51 -5.59
C PHE A 26 0.90 21.10 -7.05
N TRP A 27 -0.21 20.43 -7.38
CA TRP A 27 -0.42 19.95 -8.74
C TRP A 27 -0.93 21.03 -9.69
N ARG A 28 -1.66 22.05 -9.21
CA ARG A 28 -2.15 23.14 -10.06
C ARG A 28 -1.02 23.86 -10.80
N GLU A 29 0.10 24.07 -10.10
CA GLU A 29 1.29 24.71 -10.68
C GLU A 29 1.95 23.85 -11.78
N LYS A 30 1.72 22.53 -11.77
CA LYS A 30 2.35 21.56 -12.69
C LYS A 30 1.46 21.14 -13.87
N LEU A 31 0.16 20.94 -13.65
CA LEU A 31 -0.73 20.24 -14.59
C LEU A 31 -1.38 21.15 -15.64
N GLY A 32 -1.26 22.48 -15.50
CA GLY A 32 -1.96 23.45 -16.34
C GLY A 32 -3.48 23.25 -16.36
N GLU A 33 -4.17 23.82 -17.35
CA GLU A 33 -5.65 23.79 -17.44
C GLU A 33 -6.19 22.81 -18.49
N ARG A 34 -5.33 22.22 -19.34
CA ARG A 34 -5.77 21.42 -20.49
C ARG A 34 -6.49 20.14 -20.05
N PRO A 35 -7.71 19.85 -20.53
CA PRO A 35 -8.41 18.61 -20.17
C PRO A 35 -7.64 17.37 -20.67
N VAL A 36 -7.79 16.26 -19.95
CA VAL A 36 -7.31 14.94 -20.37
C VAL A 36 -8.47 14.19 -21.00
N CYS A 37 -8.40 13.99 -22.32
CA CYS A 37 -9.43 13.30 -23.11
C CYS A 37 -8.94 11.97 -23.67
N THR A 38 -7.63 11.78 -23.76
CA THR A 38 -6.98 10.54 -24.24
C THR A 38 -5.84 10.12 -23.29
N ILE A 39 -5.29 8.92 -23.51
CA ILE A 39 -4.08 8.49 -22.80
C ILE A 39 -2.87 9.35 -23.21
N ASP A 40 -2.75 9.70 -24.49
CA ASP A 40 -1.67 10.57 -24.98
C ASP A 40 -1.70 11.94 -24.29
N ASP A 41 -2.89 12.53 -24.07
CA ASP A 41 -3.02 13.77 -23.30
C ASP A 41 -2.47 13.59 -21.88
N PHE A 42 -2.81 12.48 -21.22
CA PHE A 42 -2.35 12.17 -19.86
C PHE A 42 -0.82 11.98 -19.81
N GLU A 43 -0.25 11.29 -20.80
CA GLU A 43 1.19 11.01 -20.88
C GLU A 43 2.04 12.28 -21.11
N THR A 44 1.41 13.41 -21.51
CA THR A 44 2.10 14.72 -21.57
C THR A 44 2.26 15.39 -20.20
N LEU A 45 1.54 14.95 -19.17
CA LEU A 45 1.60 15.57 -17.85
C LEU A 45 2.95 15.31 -17.16
N PRO A 46 3.50 16.25 -16.38
CA PRO A 46 4.79 16.02 -15.73
C PRO A 46 4.70 14.94 -14.63
N PHE A 47 5.79 14.21 -14.45
CA PHE A 47 6.01 13.40 -13.25
C PHE A 47 6.40 14.28 -12.06
N ALA A 48 6.10 13.82 -10.85
CA ALA A 48 6.71 14.36 -9.63
C ALA A 48 7.39 13.22 -8.87
N SER A 49 8.55 13.49 -8.27
CA SER A 49 9.20 12.49 -7.43
C SER A 49 8.50 12.38 -6.07
N VAL A 50 8.56 11.20 -5.46
CA VAL A 50 8.08 11.01 -4.09
C VAL A 50 8.78 11.94 -3.09
N GLU A 51 10.03 12.30 -3.33
CA GLU A 51 10.77 13.27 -2.50
C GLU A 51 10.19 14.67 -2.61
N GLU A 52 9.90 15.12 -3.83
CA GLU A 52 9.27 16.41 -4.09
C GLU A 52 7.88 16.49 -3.45
N TYR A 53 7.08 15.43 -3.59
CA TYR A 53 5.75 15.32 -2.98
C TYR A 53 5.84 15.36 -1.44
N ARG A 54 6.79 14.63 -0.85
CA ARG A 54 6.96 14.60 0.62
C ARG A 54 7.42 15.93 1.21
N ALA A 55 8.10 16.77 0.44
CA ALA A 55 8.55 18.09 0.87
C ALA A 55 7.41 19.14 0.93
N GLN A 56 6.21 18.80 0.47
CA GLN A 56 5.07 19.70 0.48
C GLN A 56 4.46 19.87 1.88
N THR A 57 3.65 20.91 2.03
CA THR A 57 2.78 21.07 3.19
C THR A 57 1.47 20.31 2.97
N PHE A 58 0.79 19.92 4.04
CA PHE A 58 -0.46 19.17 3.92
C PHE A 58 -1.54 19.95 3.16
N ASP A 59 -1.69 21.23 3.43
CA ASP A 59 -2.64 22.12 2.74
C ASP A 59 -2.34 22.28 1.25
N SER A 60 -1.09 22.08 0.80
CA SER A 60 -0.74 22.24 -0.61
C SER A 60 -1.13 21.02 -1.46
N VAL A 61 -1.37 19.86 -0.86
CA VAL A 61 -1.70 18.61 -1.55
C VAL A 61 -3.15 18.14 -1.35
N VAL A 62 -3.91 18.81 -0.49
CA VAL A 62 -5.32 18.49 -0.25
C VAL A 62 -6.19 19.27 -1.24
N ALA A 63 -7.06 18.55 -1.94
CA ALA A 63 -8.01 19.11 -2.91
C ALA A 63 -9.35 19.47 -2.25
N ASP A 64 -9.79 18.65 -1.30
CA ASP A 64 -11.04 18.82 -0.57
C ASP A 64 -10.84 18.62 0.94
N PRO A 65 -10.51 19.69 1.68
CA PRO A 65 -10.34 19.59 3.13
C PRO A 65 -11.61 19.19 3.88
N GLY A 66 -12.79 19.50 3.33
CA GLY A 66 -14.08 19.18 3.94
C GLY A 66 -14.48 17.71 3.82
N GLY A 67 -13.90 17.00 2.83
CA GLY A 67 -14.08 15.56 2.63
C GLY A 67 -13.13 14.68 3.43
N ILE A 68 -12.16 15.25 4.17
CA ILE A 68 -11.27 14.48 5.04
C ILE A 68 -12.05 13.96 6.24
N GLU A 69 -12.15 12.64 6.35
CA GLU A 69 -12.68 11.98 7.54
C GLU A 69 -11.60 11.26 8.34
N TRP A 70 -10.53 10.84 7.67
CA TRP A 70 -9.47 10.06 8.29
C TRP A 70 -8.10 10.44 7.70
N ILE A 71 -7.06 10.40 8.53
CA ILE A 71 -5.65 10.54 8.11
C ILE A 71 -4.96 9.19 8.37
N PRO A 72 -4.81 8.32 7.35
CA PRO A 72 -4.17 7.02 7.59
C PRO A 72 -2.66 7.13 7.77
N GLY A 73 -2.13 6.17 8.52
CA GLY A 73 -0.69 5.95 8.64
C GLY A 73 -0.10 6.29 10.02
N PRO A 74 0.98 5.59 10.40
CA PRO A 74 1.74 5.93 11.57
C PRO A 74 2.55 7.17 11.24
N TRP A 75 2.44 8.22 12.03
CA TRP A 75 3.55 9.17 12.16
C TRP A 75 3.84 10.08 10.92
N LEU A 76 3.16 9.91 9.78
CA LEU A 76 3.32 10.75 8.58
C LEU A 76 2.45 12.00 8.74
N GLY A 77 3.08 13.18 8.74
CA GLY A 77 2.53 14.44 9.26
C GLY A 77 3.14 14.91 10.59
N GLN A 78 3.90 14.06 11.31
CA GLN A 78 4.62 14.42 12.54
C GLN A 78 6.15 14.55 12.36
N PHE A 79 6.68 14.12 11.21
CA PHE A 79 8.01 14.53 10.76
C PHE A 79 7.86 15.74 9.84
N PRO A 80 8.66 16.81 10.03
CA PRO A 80 8.50 18.06 9.27
C PRO A 80 8.65 17.91 7.74
N ASN A 81 9.16 16.76 7.27
CA ASN A 81 9.50 16.54 5.87
C ASN A 81 8.60 15.49 5.18
N ARG A 82 7.41 15.19 5.73
CA ARG A 82 6.48 14.25 5.11
C ARG A 82 5.03 14.70 5.27
N VAL A 83 4.35 14.80 4.14
CA VAL A 83 2.92 15.03 4.02
C VAL A 83 2.12 13.84 4.60
N PRO A 84 1.12 14.07 5.49
CA PRO A 84 0.19 13.03 5.90
C PRO A 84 -0.66 12.54 4.73
N MET A 85 -1.06 11.27 4.73
CA MET A 85 -2.10 10.78 3.84
C MET A 85 -3.47 11.04 4.48
N ALA A 86 -4.44 11.49 3.71
CA ALA A 86 -5.78 11.84 4.15
C ALA A 86 -6.82 11.35 3.14
N GLU A 87 -7.92 10.86 3.67
CA GLU A 87 -8.91 10.10 2.93
C GLU A 87 -10.31 10.47 3.39
N GLY A 88 -11.25 10.37 2.44
CA GLY A 88 -12.66 10.23 2.75
C GLY A 88 -13.05 8.76 2.89
N PRO A 89 -14.33 8.47 3.15
CA PRO A 89 -14.84 7.10 3.30
C PRO A 89 -14.59 6.21 2.09
N ALA A 90 -14.74 6.77 0.89
CA ALA A 90 -14.59 6.01 -0.35
C ALA A 90 -13.14 5.57 -0.56
N GLU A 91 -12.18 6.48 -0.35
CA GLU A 91 -10.76 6.15 -0.43
C GLU A 91 -10.33 5.12 0.61
N ALA A 92 -10.78 5.32 1.86
CA ALA A 92 -10.48 4.39 2.94
C ALA A 92 -11.04 2.98 2.67
N GLN A 93 -12.26 2.90 2.12
CA GLN A 93 -12.87 1.62 1.76
C GLN A 93 -12.08 0.90 0.67
N VAL A 94 -11.65 1.61 -0.38
CA VAL A 94 -10.79 1.04 -1.45
C VAL A 94 -9.48 0.51 -0.86
N ARG A 95 -8.80 1.28 -0.01
CA ARG A 95 -7.54 0.84 0.63
C ARG A 95 -7.75 -0.42 1.46
N VAL A 96 -8.82 -0.49 2.24
CA VAL A 96 -9.16 -1.68 3.04
C VAL A 96 -9.47 -2.88 2.16
N ASP A 97 -10.19 -2.70 1.05
CA ASP A 97 -10.55 -3.78 0.13
C ASP A 97 -9.32 -4.35 -0.57
N LEU A 98 -8.39 -3.49 -1.02
CA LEU A 98 -7.10 -3.91 -1.57
C LEU A 98 -6.27 -4.71 -0.55
N MET A 99 -6.28 -4.28 0.71
CA MET A 99 -5.57 -5.02 1.77
C MET A 99 -6.24 -6.36 2.07
N CYS A 100 -7.57 -6.41 2.13
CA CYS A 100 -8.33 -7.66 2.28
C CYS A 100 -8.01 -8.63 1.14
N GLU A 101 -8.05 -8.16 -0.10
CA GLU A 101 -7.75 -8.97 -1.29
C GLU A 101 -6.33 -9.53 -1.21
N ALA A 102 -5.33 -8.69 -0.94
CA ALA A 102 -3.95 -9.14 -0.88
C ALA A 102 -3.72 -10.15 0.26
N LEU A 103 -4.26 -9.90 1.46
CA LEU A 103 -4.13 -10.80 2.60
C LEU A 103 -4.88 -12.12 2.40
N SER A 104 -6.00 -12.12 1.67
CA SER A 104 -6.77 -13.35 1.39
C SER A 104 -5.93 -14.40 0.66
N ARG A 105 -4.91 -13.98 -0.09
CA ARG A 105 -3.99 -14.89 -0.80
C ARG A 105 -3.11 -15.71 0.14
N ALA A 106 -2.83 -15.21 1.35
CA ALA A 106 -2.14 -15.97 2.40
C ALA A 106 -3.09 -16.61 3.43
N LEU A 107 -4.40 -16.33 3.31
CA LEU A 107 -5.44 -16.72 4.25
C LEU A 107 -6.52 -17.55 3.53
N PRO A 108 -6.36 -18.88 3.41
CA PRO A 108 -7.44 -19.72 2.88
C PRO A 108 -8.69 -19.62 3.76
N ASP A 109 -9.86 -19.95 3.21
CA ASP A 109 -11.16 -19.83 3.90
C ASP A 109 -11.20 -20.52 5.28
N GLU A 110 -10.38 -21.56 5.47
CA GLU A 110 -10.18 -22.31 6.71
C GLU A 110 -9.49 -21.51 7.83
N THR A 111 -8.92 -20.34 7.54
CA THR A 111 -8.21 -19.49 8.52
C THR A 111 -9.13 -18.62 9.38
N ARG A 112 -10.45 -18.69 9.19
CA ARG A 112 -11.40 -18.06 10.11
C ARG A 112 -11.26 -18.70 11.50
N GLY A 113 -10.93 -17.89 12.51
CA GLY A 113 -10.64 -18.34 13.87
C GLY A 113 -9.16 -18.57 14.17
N SER A 114 -8.28 -18.52 13.16
CA SER A 114 -6.82 -18.57 13.33
C SER A 114 -6.28 -17.38 14.12
N SER A 115 -5.06 -17.53 14.61
CA SER A 115 -4.31 -16.48 15.31
C SER A 115 -3.19 -15.93 14.42
N ALA A 116 -3.04 -14.62 14.40
CA ALA A 116 -1.98 -13.91 13.71
C ALA A 116 -1.12 -13.13 14.69
N LEU A 117 0.20 -13.21 14.52
CA LEU A 117 1.15 -12.33 15.16
C LEU A 117 1.61 -11.28 14.15
N VAL A 118 1.33 -10.00 14.42
CA VAL A 118 1.74 -8.88 13.57
C VAL A 118 2.95 -8.22 14.21
N VAL A 119 4.13 -8.47 13.65
CA VAL A 119 5.41 -7.95 14.14
C VAL A 119 5.80 -6.75 13.30
N VAL A 120 6.01 -5.61 13.94
CA VAL A 120 6.11 -4.32 13.25
C VAL A 120 7.20 -3.44 13.86
N GLU A 121 7.95 -2.70 13.04
CA GLU A 121 8.89 -1.70 13.57
C GLU A 121 8.13 -0.67 14.41
N SER A 122 8.71 -0.17 15.50
CA SER A 122 8.00 0.79 16.38
C SER A 122 7.47 2.02 15.61
N LYS A 123 8.18 2.43 14.55
CA LYS A 123 7.76 3.51 13.63
C LYS A 123 6.57 3.19 12.72
N ARG A 124 6.21 1.92 12.56
CA ARG A 124 5.11 1.44 11.71
C ARG A 124 3.89 0.97 12.51
N ARG A 125 3.86 1.15 13.84
CA ARG A 125 2.82 0.59 14.74
C ARG A 125 1.38 0.83 14.31
N HIS A 126 1.04 2.00 13.77
CA HIS A 126 -0.34 2.30 13.34
C HIS A 126 -0.69 1.58 12.04
N PHE A 127 0.27 1.42 11.12
CA PHE A 127 0.07 0.55 9.96
C PHE A 127 -0.11 -0.91 10.41
N GLY A 128 0.67 -1.36 11.38
CA GLY A 128 0.45 -2.67 12.01
C GLY A 128 -0.94 -2.81 12.66
N ALA A 129 -1.43 -1.77 13.34
CA ALA A 129 -2.78 -1.76 13.93
C ALA A 129 -3.89 -1.78 12.87
N GLU A 130 -3.68 -1.10 11.73
CA GLU A 130 -4.58 -1.16 10.57
C GLU A 130 -4.63 -2.57 10.00
N VAL A 131 -3.47 -3.21 9.80
CA VAL A 131 -3.40 -4.61 9.36
C VAL A 131 -4.11 -5.53 10.36
N CYS A 132 -3.91 -5.33 11.67
CA CYS A 132 -4.67 -6.08 12.69
C CYS A 132 -6.18 -5.90 12.54
N SER A 133 -6.64 -4.67 12.28
CA SER A 133 -8.07 -4.37 12.12
C SER A 133 -8.64 -5.07 10.88
N VAL A 134 -7.89 -5.10 9.78
CA VAL A 134 -8.26 -5.85 8.57
C VAL A 134 -8.30 -7.35 8.83
N LEU A 135 -7.29 -7.92 9.49
CA LEU A 135 -7.27 -9.33 9.87
C LEU A 135 -8.47 -9.71 10.75
N VAL A 136 -8.82 -8.87 11.74
CA VAL A 136 -10.00 -9.07 12.59
C VAL A 136 -11.29 -9.02 11.78
N ARG A 137 -11.41 -8.09 10.82
CA ARG A 137 -12.54 -8.05 9.87
C ARG A 137 -12.63 -9.32 9.02
N MET A 138 -11.48 -9.92 8.68
CA MET A 138 -11.40 -11.19 7.96
C MET A 138 -11.64 -12.42 8.86
N GLY A 139 -11.84 -12.24 10.17
CA GLY A 139 -12.09 -13.31 11.13
C GLY A 139 -10.83 -13.94 11.73
N VAL A 140 -9.67 -13.27 11.64
CA VAL A 140 -8.39 -13.70 12.21
C VAL A 140 -8.10 -12.90 13.48
N ARG A 141 -7.79 -13.58 14.59
CA ARG A 141 -7.40 -12.91 15.85
C ARG A 141 -5.98 -12.38 15.70
N ALA A 142 -5.80 -11.06 15.69
CA ALA A 142 -4.51 -10.44 15.44
C ALA A 142 -3.90 -9.85 16.73
N HIS A 143 -2.65 -10.18 16.99
CA HIS A 143 -1.85 -9.64 18.10
C HIS A 143 -0.73 -8.76 17.56
N LEU A 144 -0.78 -7.47 17.87
CA LEU A 144 0.23 -6.50 17.45
C LEU A 144 1.42 -6.48 18.41
N ILE A 145 2.62 -6.68 17.88
CA ILE A 145 3.88 -6.66 18.62
C ILE A 145 4.88 -5.74 17.93
N THR A 146 5.54 -4.90 18.70
CA THR A 146 6.63 -4.06 18.20
C THR A 146 7.96 -4.82 18.15
N GLU A 147 8.81 -4.49 17.19
CA GLU A 147 10.08 -5.19 16.91
C GLU A 147 11.05 -5.23 18.09
N ASP A 148 10.91 -4.34 19.07
CA ASP A 148 11.69 -4.37 20.32
C ASP A 148 11.48 -5.69 21.10
N ALA A 149 10.51 -6.51 20.70
CA ALA A 149 10.25 -7.85 21.23
C ALA A 149 10.75 -8.99 20.32
N THR A 150 11.57 -8.74 19.28
CA THR A 150 12.10 -9.80 18.40
C THR A 150 12.88 -10.87 19.16
N ASP A 151 13.62 -10.48 20.20
CA ASP A 151 14.37 -11.41 21.05
C ASP A 151 13.44 -12.36 21.84
N ARG A 152 12.17 -11.99 21.96
CA ARG A 152 11.12 -12.75 22.65
C ARG A 152 10.22 -13.53 21.69
N MET A 153 10.54 -13.57 20.38
CA MET A 153 9.72 -14.31 19.41
C MET A 153 9.47 -15.77 19.81
N PRO A 154 10.43 -16.54 20.35
CA PRO A 154 10.14 -17.89 20.85
C PRO A 154 9.07 -17.92 21.95
N GLU A 155 9.10 -16.96 22.89
CA GLU A 155 8.08 -16.81 23.94
C GLU A 155 6.73 -16.38 23.39
N LEU A 156 6.72 -15.45 22.44
CA LEU A 156 5.51 -14.96 21.80
C LEU A 156 4.86 -16.07 20.96
N HIS A 157 5.65 -16.85 20.25
CA HIS A 157 5.19 -18.03 19.54
C HIS A 157 4.58 -19.07 20.48
N SER A 158 5.23 -19.37 21.62
CA SER A 158 4.66 -20.33 22.58
C SER A 158 3.40 -19.81 23.27
N THR A 159 3.32 -18.50 23.53
CA THR A 159 2.19 -17.86 24.21
C THR A 159 0.97 -17.73 23.31
N PHE A 160 1.15 -17.24 22.08
CA PHE A 160 0.06 -16.93 21.17
C PHE A 160 -0.26 -18.05 20.19
N ALA A 161 0.66 -19.02 20.02
CA ALA A 161 0.58 -20.11 19.06
C ALA A 161 0.02 -19.66 17.69
N PRO A 162 0.65 -18.67 17.03
CA PRO A 162 0.08 -18.08 15.83
C PRO A 162 0.17 -19.03 14.63
N ASP A 163 -0.91 -19.09 13.84
CA ASP A 163 -0.95 -19.77 12.55
C ASP A 163 -0.37 -18.88 11.43
N LEU A 164 -0.53 -17.55 11.61
CA LEU A 164 -0.08 -16.52 10.67
C LEU A 164 0.97 -15.61 11.31
N LEU A 165 2.03 -15.33 10.58
CA LEU A 165 2.96 -14.27 10.93
C LEU A 165 2.88 -13.13 9.91
N VAL A 166 2.62 -11.91 10.35
CA VAL A 166 2.74 -10.71 9.52
C VAL A 166 4.02 -9.98 9.92
N ALA A 167 5.01 -10.02 9.04
CA ALA A 167 6.33 -9.45 9.22
C ALA A 167 6.43 -8.09 8.54
N LEU A 168 6.17 -7.03 9.30
CA LEU A 168 6.29 -5.63 8.85
C LEU A 168 7.59 -4.95 9.35
N SER A 169 8.53 -5.73 9.90
CA SER A 169 9.86 -5.29 10.31
C SER A 169 10.94 -5.98 9.47
N SER A 170 11.91 -5.18 9.01
CA SER A 170 13.10 -5.67 8.30
C SER A 170 14.08 -6.40 9.20
N ARG A 171 13.91 -6.32 10.52
CA ARG A 171 14.76 -7.02 11.51
C ARG A 171 14.33 -8.46 11.77
N LEU A 172 13.17 -8.87 11.25
CA LEU A 172 12.67 -10.21 11.49
C LEU A 172 13.34 -11.23 10.57
N HIS A 173 14.05 -12.18 11.17
CA HIS A 173 14.65 -13.30 10.43
C HIS A 173 13.60 -14.40 10.20
N LEU A 174 13.17 -14.55 8.94
CA LEU A 174 12.10 -15.50 8.57
C LEU A 174 12.58 -16.94 8.36
N GLN A 175 13.89 -17.20 8.44
CA GLN A 175 14.45 -18.54 8.17
C GLN A 175 14.23 -19.55 9.30
N THR A 176 13.80 -19.10 10.49
CA THR A 176 13.66 -19.94 11.69
C THR A 176 12.24 -19.91 12.24
N LEU A 177 11.24 -19.96 11.35
CA LEU A 177 9.84 -19.95 11.77
C LEU A 177 9.40 -21.33 12.27
N PRO A 178 8.66 -21.40 13.40
CA PRO A 178 8.10 -22.65 13.90
C PRO A 178 7.18 -23.32 12.88
N ASP A 179 7.08 -24.65 12.96
CA ASP A 179 6.18 -25.44 12.10
C ASP A 179 4.71 -25.06 12.24
N SER A 180 4.31 -24.58 13.42
CA SER A 180 2.96 -24.11 13.72
C SER A 180 2.53 -22.90 12.87
N VAL A 181 3.49 -22.08 12.43
CA VAL A 181 3.20 -20.98 11.52
C VAL A 181 2.98 -21.58 10.14
N THR A 182 1.80 -21.45 9.58
CA THR A 182 1.44 -22.01 8.28
C THR A 182 1.34 -20.96 7.18
N GLY A 183 1.22 -19.68 7.55
CA GLY A 183 1.17 -18.54 6.63
C GLY A 183 2.07 -17.39 7.06
N VAL A 184 2.63 -16.68 6.09
CA VAL A 184 3.47 -15.51 6.30
C VAL A 184 3.09 -14.38 5.36
N VAL A 185 2.99 -13.17 5.89
CA VAL A 185 2.79 -11.91 5.15
C VAL A 185 4.03 -11.04 5.33
N THR A 186 4.58 -10.51 4.25
CA THR A 186 5.75 -9.63 4.23
C THR A 186 5.47 -8.34 3.44
N VAL A 187 6.38 -7.38 3.50
CA VAL A 187 6.35 -6.16 2.68
C VAL A 187 7.71 -5.98 2.03
N LEU A 188 7.76 -5.96 0.70
CA LEU A 188 8.98 -5.80 -0.10
C LEU A 188 10.12 -6.70 0.38
N SER A 189 9.84 -7.98 0.63
CA SER A 189 10.81 -8.96 1.08
C SER A 189 11.19 -9.95 -0.02
N ASP A 190 12.49 -10.17 -0.20
CA ASP A 190 13.03 -11.23 -1.09
C ASP A 190 13.03 -12.63 -0.43
N ALA A 191 12.52 -12.73 0.80
CA ALA A 191 12.51 -13.99 1.51
C ALA A 191 11.46 -14.95 0.92
N MET A 192 11.91 -16.03 0.32
CA MET A 192 11.07 -17.16 -0.06
C MET A 192 11.04 -18.18 1.07
N LEU A 193 9.84 -18.58 1.49
CA LEU A 193 9.65 -19.54 2.58
C LEU A 193 9.07 -20.84 2.05
N GLU A 194 9.91 -21.87 2.00
CA GLU A 194 9.49 -23.21 1.58
C GLU A 194 8.48 -23.81 2.55
N GLY A 195 7.45 -24.48 2.01
CA GLY A 195 6.46 -25.21 2.80
C GLY A 195 5.47 -24.34 3.58
N LYS A 196 5.50 -23.02 3.42
CA LYS A 196 4.55 -22.08 4.04
C LYS A 196 3.70 -21.39 2.97
N ARG A 197 2.47 -21.02 3.33
CA ARG A 197 1.70 -20.05 2.53
C ARG A 197 2.36 -18.68 2.67
N TYR A 198 2.50 -17.96 1.57
CA TYR A 198 3.27 -16.72 1.54
C TYR A 198 2.55 -15.67 0.72
N VAL A 199 2.51 -14.43 1.23
CA VAL A 199 2.20 -13.25 0.43
C VAL A 199 3.16 -12.13 0.79
N ASP A 200 3.71 -11.49 -0.22
CA ASP A 200 4.53 -10.30 -0.08
C ASP A 200 3.80 -9.12 -0.70
N LEU A 201 3.69 -8.03 0.06
CA LEU A 201 2.93 -6.85 -0.32
C LEU A 201 3.87 -5.79 -0.91
N LEU A 202 3.49 -5.25 -2.07
CA LEU A 202 4.09 -4.04 -2.63
C LEU A 202 3.31 -2.83 -2.10
N ILE A 203 3.90 -2.10 -1.16
CA ILE A 203 3.25 -0.96 -0.51
C ILE A 203 4.07 0.31 -0.74
N GLN A 204 3.36 1.38 -1.12
CA GLN A 204 3.90 2.73 -1.12
C GLN A 204 3.09 3.58 -0.12
N ASN A 205 3.77 4.29 0.78
CA ASN A 205 3.10 5.00 1.88
C ASN A 205 2.04 6.00 1.40
N GLU A 206 2.29 6.68 0.29
CA GLU A 206 1.41 7.71 -0.27
C GLU A 206 0.20 7.13 -1.02
N LEU A 207 0.18 5.82 -1.27
CA LEU A 207 -0.75 5.19 -2.22
C LEU A 207 -1.44 3.92 -1.66
N GLY A 208 -0.85 3.29 -0.64
CA GLY A 208 -1.31 2.02 -0.08
C GLY A 208 -0.74 0.80 -0.80
N VAL A 209 -1.56 -0.25 -0.94
CA VAL A 209 -1.17 -1.55 -1.51
C VAL A 209 -1.25 -1.50 -3.04
N LEU A 210 -0.11 -1.45 -3.70
CA LEU A 210 -0.01 -1.40 -5.16
C LEU A 210 -0.15 -2.78 -5.81
N GLY A 211 0.21 -3.83 -5.08
CA GLY A 211 0.12 -5.21 -5.56
C GLY A 211 0.58 -6.22 -4.52
N SER A 212 0.56 -7.50 -4.91
CA SER A 212 1.04 -8.59 -4.06
C SER A 212 1.62 -9.75 -4.89
N ARG A 213 2.51 -10.55 -4.30
CA ARG A 213 3.01 -11.80 -4.90
C ARG A 213 2.95 -12.93 -3.89
N THR A 214 2.73 -14.17 -4.36
CA THR A 214 2.63 -15.37 -3.51
C THR A 214 3.71 -16.39 -3.82
N GLY A 215 4.77 -16.00 -4.51
CA GLY A 215 5.80 -16.91 -4.99
C GLY A 215 6.95 -16.19 -5.69
N PRO A 216 7.79 -16.91 -6.45
CA PRO A 216 8.91 -16.33 -7.20
C PRO A 216 8.45 -15.52 -8.41
N SER A 217 7.13 -15.44 -8.65
CA SER A 217 6.55 -14.60 -9.69
C SER A 217 6.68 -13.13 -9.35
N LEU A 218 6.46 -12.32 -10.36
CA LEU A 218 6.31 -10.88 -10.25
C LEU A 218 5.11 -10.52 -9.38
N TYR A 219 5.07 -9.26 -8.95
CA TYR A 219 3.90 -8.71 -8.30
C TYR A 219 2.71 -8.69 -9.25
N ASP A 220 1.58 -9.16 -8.75
CA ASP A 220 0.29 -8.94 -9.37
C ASP A 220 -0.22 -7.57 -8.91
N LEU A 221 -0.21 -6.62 -9.84
CA LEU A 221 -0.47 -5.21 -9.58
C LEU A 221 -1.96 -4.88 -9.70
N ASN A 222 -2.42 -3.94 -8.87
CA ASN A 222 -3.81 -3.51 -8.78
C ASN A 222 -4.20 -2.53 -9.90
N HIS A 223 -4.03 -2.92 -11.18
CA HIS A 223 -4.29 -2.08 -12.36
C HIS A 223 -5.75 -1.60 -12.52
N HIS A 224 -6.68 -2.22 -11.79
CA HIS A 224 -8.08 -1.81 -11.74
C HIS A 224 -8.28 -0.57 -10.85
N THR A 225 -7.34 -0.31 -9.93
CA THR A 225 -7.37 0.77 -8.94
C THR A 225 -6.30 1.84 -9.20
N PHE A 226 -5.21 1.45 -9.86
CA PHE A 226 -4.10 2.33 -10.22
C PHE A 226 -3.80 2.31 -11.71
N HIS A 227 -3.42 3.48 -12.23
CA HIS A 227 -2.58 3.55 -13.42
C HIS A 227 -1.13 3.42 -12.99
N ILE A 228 -0.41 2.50 -13.61
CA ILE A 228 0.98 2.19 -13.31
C ILE A 228 1.74 2.20 -14.63
N GLU A 229 2.86 2.93 -14.64
CA GLU A 229 3.73 3.12 -15.80
C GLU A 229 5.19 3.21 -15.35
N GLU A 230 6.11 3.13 -16.30
CA GLU A 230 7.53 3.38 -16.08
C GLU A 230 7.83 4.87 -16.26
N SER A 231 8.49 5.48 -15.28
CA SER A 231 8.97 6.84 -15.35
C SER A 231 10.22 6.94 -16.23
N PRO A 232 10.60 8.14 -16.71
CA PRO A 232 11.85 8.35 -17.44
C PRO A 232 13.11 7.96 -16.64
N ALA A 233 13.01 7.82 -15.31
CA ALA A 233 14.11 7.39 -14.45
C ALA A 233 14.23 5.86 -14.35
N GLY A 234 13.37 5.09 -15.03
CA GLY A 234 13.35 3.63 -14.94
C GLY A 234 12.69 3.09 -13.67
N THR A 235 11.88 3.91 -13.01
CA THR A 235 11.17 3.59 -11.77
C THR A 235 9.66 3.58 -11.99
N MET A 236 8.92 2.93 -11.09
CA MET A 236 7.47 2.85 -11.16
C MET A 236 6.85 4.21 -10.82
N ALA A 237 6.01 4.71 -11.71
CA ALA A 237 5.14 5.85 -11.48
C ALA A 237 3.68 5.42 -11.38
N VAL A 238 2.94 6.05 -10.47
CA VAL A 238 1.58 5.62 -10.11
C VAL A 238 0.61 6.78 -10.04
N THR A 239 -0.63 6.53 -10.51
CA THR A 239 -1.79 7.41 -10.32
C THR A 239 -2.98 6.58 -9.81
N PRO A 240 -3.46 6.79 -8.56
CA PRO A 240 -4.68 6.17 -8.08
C PRO A 240 -5.91 6.75 -8.78
N TYR A 241 -6.84 5.89 -9.20
CA TYR A 241 -8.09 6.33 -9.80
C TYR A 241 -9.07 6.92 -8.80
N PHE A 242 -8.93 6.60 -7.51
CA PHE A 242 -9.96 6.81 -6.49
C PHE A 242 -9.65 7.95 -5.51
N SER A 243 -8.39 8.39 -5.41
CA SER A 243 -8.02 9.45 -4.44
C SER A 243 -8.51 10.81 -4.92
N ARG A 244 -9.53 11.37 -4.26
CA ARG A 244 -10.12 12.67 -4.60
C ARG A 244 -9.86 13.74 -3.53
N VAL A 245 -9.79 13.34 -2.26
CA VAL A 245 -9.48 14.24 -1.13
C VAL A 245 -8.04 14.74 -1.17
N GLN A 246 -7.09 13.84 -1.40
CA GLN A 246 -5.65 14.12 -1.53
C GLN A 246 -5.09 13.41 -2.77
N PRO A 247 -5.42 13.91 -3.98
CA PRO A 247 -5.12 13.23 -5.22
C PRO A 247 -3.62 13.26 -5.54
N VAL A 248 -3.17 12.24 -6.28
CA VAL A 248 -1.77 12.03 -6.66
C VAL A 248 -1.74 11.69 -8.15
N ILE A 249 -0.84 12.31 -8.92
CA ILE A 249 -0.72 12.12 -10.38
C ILE A 249 0.72 11.80 -10.74
N ARG A 250 0.93 10.74 -11.53
CA ARG A 250 2.23 10.32 -12.08
C ARG A 250 3.36 10.45 -11.05
N LEU A 251 3.10 9.96 -9.84
CA LEU A 251 4.07 10.02 -8.75
C LEU A 251 5.11 8.95 -8.98
N ASP A 252 6.34 9.37 -9.25
CA ASP A 252 7.49 8.49 -9.30
C ASP A 252 7.84 8.02 -7.88
N THR A 253 7.63 6.73 -7.66
CA THR A 253 7.75 6.09 -6.33
C THR A 253 9.19 5.82 -5.93
N GLY A 254 10.13 5.86 -6.88
CA GLY A 254 11.53 5.42 -6.68
C GLY A 254 11.69 3.90 -6.60
N ILE A 255 10.62 3.12 -6.75
CA ILE A 255 10.67 1.66 -6.83
C ILE A 255 11.11 1.28 -8.24
N ASP A 256 12.13 0.44 -8.39
CA ASP A 256 12.66 0.02 -9.69
C ASP A 256 11.56 -0.61 -10.56
N ALA A 257 11.43 -0.19 -11.82
CA ALA A 257 10.39 -0.66 -12.72
C ALA A 257 10.54 -2.15 -13.11
N SER A 258 11.67 -2.78 -12.83
CA SER A 258 11.85 -4.23 -12.98
C SER A 258 10.86 -5.05 -12.12
N VAL A 259 10.31 -4.48 -11.05
CA VAL A 259 9.22 -5.14 -10.29
C VAL A 259 7.93 -5.32 -11.11
N LEU A 260 7.81 -4.62 -12.25
CA LEU A 260 6.66 -4.65 -13.16
C LEU A 260 6.74 -5.79 -14.21
N ASN A 261 7.93 -6.35 -14.48
CA ASN A 261 8.25 -7.05 -15.73
C ASN A 261 8.62 -8.52 -15.61
#